data_AF-A0A814X9G8-F1
#
_entry.id   AF-A0A814X9G8-F1
#
_cell.length_a   1.000
_cell.length_b   1.000
_cell.length_c   1.000
_cell.angle_alpha   90.00
_cell.angle_beta   90.00
_cell.angle_gamma   90.00
#
_symmetry.space_group_name_H-M   'P 1'
#
loop_
_entity.id
_entity.type
_entity.pdbx_description
1 polymer ?
#
loop_
_entity_poly.entity_id
_entity_poly.type
_entity_poly.pdbx_seq_one_letter_code
_entity_poly.pdbx_strand_id
1 'polypeptide(L)'
;MNLLISALEKTNFASAISKLLHLHTRSQITCLGCNSIVVTDETSTFLPLPLPKKSQTIKEILLEDFINDYCLEQPFDRLYHCHSCTNYTQAKQKSMISSPLLSVLIIQLKRFPFDDTSQKINTFVRYKLQYKNLISTNDVYQLCAVSSHRRSLAGGHYIAFAKNYQTKQ
;
A
#
# COMPACT_ATOMS: atom_id res chain seq x y z
N MET A 1 6.49 -3.05 -11.37
CA MET A 1 6.63 -4.48 -11.68
C MET A 1 5.22 -5.09 -11.78
N ASN A 2 4.48 -4.84 -12.88
CA ASN A 2 3.12 -5.34 -13.11
C ASN A 2 3.00 -6.11 -14.44
N LEU A 3 4.12 -6.45 -15.09
CA LEU A 3 4.16 -6.86 -16.49
C LEU A 3 3.24 -8.05 -16.80
N LEU A 4 3.16 -9.04 -15.92
CA LEU A 4 2.29 -10.19 -16.13
C LEU A 4 0.80 -9.81 -16.02
N ILE A 5 0.41 -9.08 -14.97
CA ILE A 5 -0.99 -8.67 -14.79
C ILE A 5 -1.42 -7.75 -15.94
N SER A 6 -0.58 -6.78 -16.29
CA SER A 6 -0.82 -5.90 -17.44
C SER A 6 -0.82 -6.63 -18.78
N ALA A 7 -0.10 -7.75 -18.91
CA ALA A 7 -0.18 -8.60 -20.10
C ALA A 7 -1.47 -9.42 -20.13
N LEU A 8 -1.89 -9.98 -18.99
CA LEU A 8 -3.12 -10.75 -18.87
C LEU A 8 -4.37 -9.86 -19.03
N GLU A 9 -4.31 -8.59 -18.63
CA GLU A 9 -5.35 -7.59 -18.89
C GLU A 9 -5.55 -7.29 -20.37
N LYS A 10 -4.60 -7.64 -21.24
CA LYS A 10 -4.76 -7.54 -22.70
C LYS A 10 -5.40 -8.78 -23.32
N THR A 11 -5.71 -9.79 -22.52
CA THR A 11 -6.36 -11.04 -22.95
C THR A 11 -7.86 -11.01 -22.65
N ASN A 12 -8.61 -12.01 -23.12
CA ASN A 12 -10.04 -12.15 -22.85
C ASN A 12 -10.40 -12.28 -21.36
N PHE A 13 -9.42 -12.47 -20.46
CA PHE A 13 -9.62 -12.54 -19.01
C PHE A 13 -9.55 -11.20 -18.28
N ALA A 14 -9.37 -10.09 -19.02
CA ALA A 14 -9.20 -8.74 -18.46
C ALA A 14 -10.27 -8.39 -17.40
N SER A 15 -11.54 -8.66 -17.71
CA SER A 15 -12.66 -8.32 -16.82
C SER A 15 -12.65 -9.10 -15.50
N ALA A 16 -12.15 -10.33 -15.47
CA ALA A 16 -12.04 -11.13 -14.26
C ALA A 16 -10.88 -10.67 -13.38
N ILE A 17 -9.73 -10.36 -14.00
CA ILE A 17 -8.53 -9.89 -13.31
C ILE A 17 -8.78 -8.52 -12.69
N SER A 18 -9.38 -7.59 -13.44
CA SER A 18 -9.76 -6.28 -12.94
C SER A 18 -10.69 -6.40 -11.73
N LYS A 19 -11.76 -7.20 -11.83
CA LYS A 19 -12.71 -7.39 -10.71
C LYS A 19 -12.06 -7.99 -9.47
N LEU A 20 -11.06 -8.85 -9.63
CA LEU A 20 -10.44 -9.56 -8.52
C LEU A 20 -9.34 -8.73 -7.85
N LEU A 21 -8.54 -7.98 -8.64
CA LEU A 21 -7.26 -7.42 -8.20
C LEU A 21 -7.17 -5.88 -8.26
N HIS A 22 -8.09 -5.18 -8.93
CA HIS A 22 -8.01 -3.71 -9.03
C HIS A 22 -8.41 -3.00 -7.74
N LEU A 23 -7.42 -2.47 -7.07
CA LEU A 23 -7.55 -1.61 -5.91
C LEU A 23 -7.78 -0.19 -6.39
N HIS A 24 -8.89 0.40 -5.96
CA HIS A 24 -9.16 1.82 -6.15
C HIS A 24 -8.73 2.59 -4.91
N THR A 25 -7.89 3.59 -5.09
CA THR A 25 -7.46 4.49 -4.03
C THR A 25 -7.75 5.92 -4.42
N ARG A 26 -8.02 6.76 -3.43
CA ARG A 26 -8.19 8.19 -3.58
C ARG A 26 -7.13 8.91 -2.76
N SER A 27 -6.36 9.78 -3.38
CA SER A 27 -5.49 10.71 -2.68
C SER A 27 -6.10 12.11 -2.68
N GLN A 28 -5.91 12.82 -1.58
CA GLN A 28 -6.37 14.18 -1.39
C GLN A 28 -5.19 15.01 -0.90
N ILE A 29 -4.96 16.16 -1.54
CA ILE A 29 -4.01 17.17 -1.08
C ILE A 29 -4.80 18.43 -0.70
N THR A 30 -4.63 18.89 0.53
CA THR A 30 -5.24 20.10 1.08
C THR A 30 -4.16 21.15 1.27
N CYS A 31 -4.25 22.26 0.54
CA CYS A 31 -3.36 23.42 0.70
C CYS A 31 -3.59 24.10 2.06
N LEU A 32 -2.54 24.39 2.83
CA LEU A 32 -2.67 25.10 4.11
C LEU A 32 -2.76 26.63 3.97
N GLY A 33 -2.38 27.17 2.81
CA GLY A 33 -2.45 28.62 2.57
C GLY A 33 -3.86 29.11 2.22
N CYS A 34 -4.62 28.34 1.43
CA CYS A 34 -5.94 28.75 0.93
C CYS A 34 -7.03 27.69 1.09
N ASN A 35 -6.75 26.55 1.75
CA ASN A 35 -7.68 25.44 1.96
C ASN A 35 -8.26 24.83 0.67
N SER A 36 -7.62 25.06 -0.49
CA SER A 36 -8.03 24.37 -1.72
C SER A 36 -7.71 22.88 -1.60
N ILE A 37 -8.61 22.06 -2.13
CA ILE A 37 -8.52 20.61 -2.07
C ILE A 37 -8.40 20.08 -3.49
N VAL A 38 -7.37 19.29 -3.73
CA VAL A 38 -7.21 18.52 -4.96
C VAL A 38 -7.38 17.05 -4.62
N VAL A 39 -8.22 16.36 -5.39
CA VAL A 39 -8.49 14.93 -5.23
C VAL A 39 -8.01 14.22 -6.50
N THR A 40 -7.39 13.07 -6.33
CA THR A 40 -6.93 12.22 -7.43
C THR A 40 -7.31 10.78 -7.15
N ASP A 41 -8.02 10.17 -8.10
CA ASP A 41 -8.38 8.75 -8.05
C ASP A 41 -7.35 7.93 -8.83
N GLU A 42 -6.90 6.83 -8.25
CA GLU A 42 -5.90 5.93 -8.81
C GLU A 42 -6.39 4.48 -8.74
N THR A 43 -6.03 3.70 -9.76
CA THR A 43 -6.28 2.26 -9.79
C THR A 43 -4.93 1.54 -9.80
N SER A 44 -4.77 0.57 -8.91
CA SER A 44 -3.55 -0.22 -8.76
C SER A 44 -3.88 -1.68 -8.46
N THR A 45 -2.88 -2.56 -8.43
CA THR A 45 -3.07 -3.97 -8.01
C THR A 45 -2.57 -4.20 -6.58
N PHE A 46 -1.75 -3.29 -6.06
CA PHE A 46 -1.05 -3.45 -4.80
C PHE A 46 -1.30 -2.23 -3.94
N LEU A 47 -1.66 -2.42 -2.67
CA LEU A 47 -1.65 -1.38 -1.66
C LEU A 47 -0.21 -1.18 -1.18
N PRO A 48 0.44 -0.05 -1.49
CA PRO A 48 1.85 0.08 -1.25
C PRO A 48 2.10 0.79 0.09
N LEU A 49 2.53 0.04 1.11
CA LEU A 49 2.72 0.56 2.48
C LEU A 49 4.20 0.95 2.71
N PRO A 50 4.51 2.24 2.93
CA PRO A 50 5.84 2.66 3.33
C PRO A 50 6.16 2.13 4.72
N LEU A 51 7.39 1.66 4.95
CA LEU A 51 7.86 1.29 6.28
C LEU A 51 8.70 2.45 6.87
N PRO A 52 8.60 2.72 8.18
CA PRO A 52 9.43 3.71 8.83
C PRO A 52 10.89 3.25 8.74
N LYS A 53 11.77 4.21 8.52
CA LYS A 53 13.21 3.97 8.61
C LYS A 53 13.53 3.67 10.08
N LYS A 54 14.46 2.73 10.30
CA LYS A 54 14.88 2.19 11.61
C LYS A 54 14.73 3.20 12.75
N SER A 55 13.75 3.00 13.63
CA SER A 55 13.85 3.47 15.01
C SER A 55 14.47 2.34 15.82
N GLN A 56 15.60 2.61 16.50
CA GLN A 56 16.29 1.62 17.34
C GLN A 56 15.40 1.07 18.48
N THR A 57 14.23 1.69 18.73
CA THR A 57 13.32 1.32 19.80
C THR A 57 12.18 0.39 19.39
N ILE A 58 11.86 0.28 18.09
CA ILE A 58 10.68 -0.48 17.65
C ILE A 58 11.09 -1.89 17.20
N LYS A 59 10.91 -2.87 18.10
CA LYS A 59 11.25 -4.28 17.85
C LYS A 59 10.31 -4.96 16.87
N GLU A 60 9.07 -4.50 16.78
CA GLU A 60 8.01 -5.13 16.00
C GLU A 60 6.91 -4.12 15.69
N ILE A 61 6.31 -4.23 14.50
CA ILE A 61 5.20 -3.38 14.08
C ILE A 61 4.06 -4.25 13.56
N LEU A 62 2.82 -3.88 13.86
CA LEU A 62 1.63 -4.60 13.40
C LEU A 62 1.23 -4.14 11.99
N LEU A 63 0.76 -5.05 11.14
CA LEU A 63 0.34 -4.72 9.78
C LEU A 63 -0.89 -3.80 9.76
N GLU A 64 -1.84 -4.04 10.67
CA GLU A 64 -3.06 -3.23 10.79
C GLU A 64 -2.77 -1.76 11.08
N ASP A 65 -1.74 -1.48 11.89
CA ASP A 65 -1.35 -0.11 12.23
C ASP A 65 -0.96 0.66 10.96
N PHE A 66 -0.19 0.03 10.05
CA PHE A 66 0.19 0.65 8.77
C PHE A 66 -0.98 0.90 7.83
N ILE A 67 -1.97 0.01 7.82
CA ILE A 67 -3.14 0.17 6.96
C ILE A 67 -4.00 1.33 7.49
N ASN A 68 -4.13 1.43 8.81
CA ASN A 68 -4.79 2.56 9.46
C ASN A 68 -4.03 3.86 9.19
N ASP A 69 -2.71 3.87 9.40
CA ASP A 69 -1.84 5.03 9.18
C ASP A 69 -1.86 5.51 7.72
N TYR A 70 -1.94 4.58 6.76
CA TYR A 70 -2.09 4.92 5.34
C TYR A 70 -3.31 5.81 5.08
N CYS A 71 -4.38 5.63 5.85
CA CYS A 71 -5.62 6.37 5.71
C CYS A 71 -5.67 7.66 6.55
N LEU A 72 -4.67 7.91 7.41
CA LEU A 72 -4.59 9.12 8.22
C LEU A 72 -4.15 10.32 7.37
N GLU A 73 -4.65 11.50 7.73
CA GLU A 73 -4.14 12.75 7.17
C GLU A 73 -2.75 13.03 7.76
N GLN A 74 -1.78 13.30 6.90
CA GLN A 74 -0.39 13.58 7.26
C GLN A 74 0.09 14.87 6.58
N PRO A 75 1.13 15.54 7.11
CA PRO A 75 1.80 16.62 6.40
C PRO A 75 2.35 16.13 5.05
N PHE A 76 2.27 16.95 4.01
CA PHE A 76 2.92 16.65 2.74
C PHE A 76 4.43 16.81 2.89
N ASP A 77 5.21 15.81 2.44
CA ASP A 77 6.66 15.72 2.69
C ASP A 77 7.48 16.87 2.06
N ARG A 78 6.89 17.65 1.16
CA ARG A 78 7.54 18.73 0.41
C ARG A 78 6.65 19.95 0.34
N LEU A 79 7.18 21.06 -0.17
CA LEU A 79 6.32 22.18 -0.55
C LEU A 79 5.43 21.78 -1.74
N TYR A 80 4.14 22.06 -1.61
CA TYR A 80 3.13 21.83 -2.63
C TYR A 80 2.93 23.11 -3.47
N HIS A 81 3.00 23.00 -4.79
CA HIS A 81 2.67 24.11 -5.68
C HIS A 81 1.15 24.23 -5.81
N CYS A 82 0.56 25.22 -5.15
CA CYS A 82 -0.89 25.42 -5.18
C CYS A 82 -1.29 26.30 -6.37
N HIS A 83 -2.11 25.77 -7.28
CA HIS A 83 -2.64 26.51 -8.43
C HIS A 83 -3.46 27.76 -8.03
N SER A 84 -4.20 27.70 -6.92
CA SER A 84 -4.98 28.85 -6.41
C SER A 84 -4.11 29.95 -5.78
N CYS A 85 -3.02 29.58 -5.08
CA CYS A 85 -2.09 30.55 -4.49
C CYS A 85 -1.02 31.02 -5.49
N THR A 86 -0.84 30.30 -6.59
CA THR A 86 0.26 30.49 -7.57
C THR A 86 1.66 30.47 -6.95
N ASN A 87 1.85 29.71 -5.86
CA ASN A 87 3.13 29.59 -5.16
C ASN A 87 3.24 28.25 -4.41
N TYR A 88 4.45 27.95 -3.93
CA TYR A 88 4.77 26.82 -3.05
C TYR A 88 4.32 27.10 -1.61
N THR A 89 3.61 26.14 -1.04
CA THR A 89 3.06 26.23 0.32
C THR A 89 3.07 24.87 1.00
N GLN A 90 2.90 24.86 2.32
CA GLN A 90 2.66 23.63 3.05
C GLN A 90 1.29 23.06 2.68
N ALA A 91 1.18 21.74 2.70
CA ALA A 91 -0.06 21.04 2.43
C ALA A 91 -0.17 19.83 3.35
N LYS A 92 -1.37 19.27 3.42
CA LYS A 92 -1.63 17.96 4.01
C LYS A 92 -2.04 16.99 2.91
N GLN A 93 -1.69 15.73 3.08
CA GLN A 93 -2.10 14.66 2.20
C GLN A 93 -2.88 13.60 3.00
N LYS A 94 -3.93 13.06 2.38
CA LYS A 94 -4.68 11.93 2.89
C LYS A 94 -4.89 10.93 1.77
N SER A 95 -4.60 9.67 2.03
CA SER A 95 -4.94 8.57 1.12
C SER A 95 -6.14 7.81 1.67
N MET A 96 -6.92 7.21 0.79
CA MET A 96 -8.10 6.43 1.15
C MET A 96 -8.20 5.23 0.21
N ILE A 97 -8.67 4.10 0.73
CA ILE A 97 -9.04 2.95 -0.08
C ILE A 97 -10.54 3.07 -0.37
N SER A 98 -10.88 3.11 -1.65
CA SER A 98 -12.23 3.35 -2.13
C SER A 98 -13.00 2.04 -2.31
N SER A 99 -14.32 2.11 -2.20
CA SER A 99 -15.22 1.01 -2.56
C SER A 99 -15.39 0.88 -4.09
N PRO A 100 -15.76 -0.30 -4.60
CA PRO A 100 -16.01 -1.56 -3.87
C PRO A 100 -14.73 -2.19 -3.31
N LEU A 101 -14.85 -2.84 -2.16
CA LEU A 101 -13.73 -3.59 -1.58
C LEU A 101 -13.42 -4.83 -2.41
N LEU A 102 -12.12 -5.08 -2.58
CA LEU A 102 -11.61 -6.21 -3.34
C LEU A 102 -11.83 -7.54 -2.64
N SER A 103 -12.09 -8.59 -3.43
CA SER A 103 -12.02 -9.97 -2.94
C SER A 103 -10.58 -10.39 -2.60
N VAL A 104 -9.58 -9.81 -3.28
CA VAL A 104 -8.15 -10.07 -3.01
C VAL A 104 -7.42 -8.76 -2.81
N LEU A 105 -6.96 -8.51 -1.59
CA LEU A 105 -6.10 -7.38 -1.26
C LEU A 105 -4.63 -7.82 -1.29
N ILE A 106 -3.82 -7.23 -2.16
CA ILE A 106 -2.38 -7.48 -2.19
C ILE A 106 -1.66 -6.30 -1.53
N ILE A 107 -0.96 -6.57 -0.43
CA ILE A 107 -0.19 -5.55 0.28
C ILE A 107 1.28 -5.65 -0.11
N GLN A 108 1.84 -4.54 -0.57
CA GLN A 108 3.26 -4.41 -0.86
C GLN A 108 3.94 -3.55 0.22
N LEU A 109 4.72 -4.19 1.08
CA LEU A 109 5.60 -3.48 2.00
C LEU A 109 6.78 -2.88 1.22
N LYS A 110 6.90 -1.54 1.18
CA LYS A 110 8.02 -0.84 0.54
C LYS A 110 9.29 -0.96 1.39
N ARG A 111 9.89 -2.15 1.40
CA ARG A 111 11.13 -2.47 2.14
C ARG A 111 12.39 -1.85 1.54
N PHE A 112 12.29 -1.26 0.36
CA PHE A 112 13.37 -0.56 -0.31
C PHE A 112 12.93 0.89 -0.49
N PRO A 113 13.26 1.78 0.45
CA PRO A 113 12.93 3.19 0.32
C PRO A 113 13.70 3.78 -0.86
N PHE A 114 13.10 4.78 -1.51
CA PHE A 114 13.77 5.56 -2.54
C PHE A 114 14.62 6.63 -1.86
N ASP A 115 15.76 6.21 -1.31
CA ASP A 115 16.75 7.07 -0.68
C ASP A 115 18.18 6.69 -1.10
N ASP A 116 19.14 7.53 -0.73
CA ASP A 116 20.55 7.37 -1.10
C ASP A 116 21.19 6.09 -0.53
N THR A 117 20.56 5.44 0.44
CA THR A 117 21.11 4.24 1.09
C THR A 117 20.77 2.97 0.31
N SER A 118 19.61 2.95 -0.38
CA SER A 118 19.06 1.75 -1.04
C SER A 118 19.04 0.50 -0.13
N GLN A 119 19.09 0.70 1.20
CA GLN A 119 19.17 -0.39 2.16
C GLN A 119 17.80 -1.00 2.42
N LYS A 120 17.77 -2.32 2.54
CA LYS A 120 16.55 -3.02 2.90
C LYS A 120 16.13 -2.72 4.34
N ILE A 121 14.88 -2.32 4.52
CA ILE A 121 14.22 -2.25 5.83
C ILE A 121 13.88 -3.68 6.26
N ASN A 122 14.65 -4.19 7.23
CA ASN A 122 14.51 -5.55 7.76
C ASN A 122 13.58 -5.64 8.98
N THR A 123 12.90 -4.56 9.36
CA THR A 123 11.93 -4.55 10.47
C THR A 123 10.89 -5.66 10.28
N PHE A 124 10.69 -6.45 11.33
CA PHE A 124 9.66 -7.48 11.32
C PHE A 124 8.28 -6.82 11.39
N VAL A 125 7.40 -7.24 10.49
CA VAL A 125 6.01 -6.80 10.45
C VAL A 125 5.17 -7.99 10.87
N ARG A 126 4.57 -7.90 12.05
CA ARG A 126 3.64 -8.90 12.56
C ARG A 126 2.34 -8.80 11.78
N TYR A 127 1.83 -9.93 11.35
CA TYR A 127 0.54 -10.04 10.67
C TYR A 127 -0.30 -11.12 11.32
N LYS A 128 -1.62 -10.93 11.30
CA LYS A 128 -2.63 -11.91 11.72
C LYS A 128 -3.04 -12.78 10.52
N LEU A 129 -3.55 -13.98 10.82
CA LEU A 129 -4.13 -14.86 9.79
C LEU A 129 -5.51 -14.38 9.35
N GLN A 130 -6.20 -13.60 10.20
CA GLN A 130 -7.51 -13.04 9.91
C GLN A 130 -7.61 -11.62 10.46
N TYR A 131 -8.21 -10.74 9.67
CA TYR A 131 -8.51 -9.36 10.02
C TYR A 131 -10.02 -9.14 9.93
N LYS A 132 -10.56 -8.40 10.90
CA LYS A 132 -11.91 -7.85 10.86
C LYS A 132 -11.78 -6.34 10.85
N ASN A 133 -12.57 -5.67 10.04
CA ASN A 133 -12.59 -4.22 9.92
C ASN A 133 -11.22 -3.62 9.57
N LEU A 134 -10.55 -4.24 8.61
CA LEU A 134 -9.22 -3.84 8.14
C LEU A 134 -9.27 -2.53 7.33
N ILE A 135 -10.27 -2.39 6.46
CA ILE A 135 -10.47 -1.20 5.62
C ILE A 135 -11.83 -0.56 5.92
N SER A 136 -12.88 -1.36 6.11
CA SER A 136 -14.25 -0.89 6.34
C SER A 136 -14.90 -1.57 7.55
N THR A 137 -15.96 -0.99 8.11
CA THR A 137 -16.61 -1.40 9.36
C THR A 137 -17.24 -2.79 9.40
N ASN A 138 -17.21 -3.56 8.30
CA ASN A 138 -17.75 -4.93 8.23
C ASN A 138 -16.93 -5.86 7.30
N ASP A 139 -15.69 -5.51 6.96
CA ASP A 139 -14.89 -6.37 6.10
C ASP A 139 -14.18 -7.47 6.90
N VAL A 140 -13.91 -8.60 6.24
CA VAL A 140 -13.16 -9.70 6.80
C VAL A 140 -12.18 -10.21 5.76
N TYR A 141 -10.89 -10.10 6.07
CA TYR A 141 -9.81 -10.60 5.23
C TYR A 141 -9.10 -11.77 5.90
N GLN A 142 -8.79 -12.82 5.12
CA GLN A 142 -7.97 -13.94 5.56
C GLN A 142 -6.64 -13.92 4.79
N LEU A 143 -5.53 -14.07 5.52
CA LEU A 143 -4.23 -14.23 4.91
C LEU A 143 -4.16 -15.57 4.16
N CYS A 144 -3.92 -15.50 2.85
CA CYS A 144 -3.80 -16.68 2.00
C CYS A 144 -2.36 -16.92 1.53
N ALA A 145 -1.52 -15.89 1.43
CA ALA A 145 -0.14 -16.03 0.99
C ALA A 145 0.76 -14.92 1.53
N VAL A 146 2.05 -15.22 1.66
CA VAL A 146 3.12 -14.30 2.00
C VAL A 146 4.32 -14.57 1.09
N SER A 147 4.76 -13.55 0.36
CA SER A 147 6.02 -13.60 -0.39
C SER A 147 7.10 -12.84 0.37
N SER A 148 8.20 -13.51 0.68
CA SER A 148 9.31 -12.99 1.46
C SER A 148 10.59 -12.94 0.63
N HIS A 149 11.23 -11.77 0.62
CA HIS A 149 12.51 -11.56 -0.02
C HIS A 149 13.63 -11.53 1.03
N ARG A 150 14.72 -12.26 0.79
CA ARG A 150 15.93 -12.26 1.62
C ARG A 150 17.07 -11.50 0.93
N ARG A 151 17.97 -10.90 1.71
CA ARG A 151 19.15 -10.11 1.27
C ARG A 151 18.82 -8.69 0.78
N SER A 152 19.36 -8.26 -0.36
CA SER A 152 19.53 -6.86 -0.76
C SER A 152 18.82 -6.53 -2.07
N LEU A 153 18.75 -5.25 -2.43
CA LEU A 153 18.13 -4.80 -3.68
C LEU A 153 18.84 -5.38 -4.92
N ALA A 154 20.18 -5.45 -4.89
CA ALA A 154 21.01 -5.95 -6.00
C ALA A 154 20.89 -7.47 -6.22
N GLY A 155 20.26 -8.20 -5.30
CA GLY A 155 20.15 -9.65 -5.38
C GLY A 155 19.69 -10.28 -4.08
N GLY A 156 18.94 -11.37 -4.22
CA GLY A 156 18.32 -12.04 -3.10
C GLY A 156 17.57 -13.30 -3.50
N HIS A 157 16.79 -13.84 -2.57
CA HIS A 157 16.02 -15.07 -2.77
C HIS A 157 14.59 -14.83 -2.30
N TYR A 158 13.63 -15.28 -3.12
CA TYR A 158 12.21 -15.21 -2.80
C TYR A 158 11.71 -16.55 -2.30
N ILE A 159 10.93 -16.52 -1.22
CA ILE A 159 10.23 -17.69 -0.67
C ILE A 159 8.78 -17.28 -0.50
N ALA A 160 7.86 -18.09 -1.02
CA ALA A 160 6.43 -17.89 -0.86
C ALA A 160 5.85 -18.97 0.07
N PHE A 161 5.01 -18.53 1.00
CA PHE A 161 4.15 -19.39 1.80
C PHE A 161 2.73 -19.13 1.34
N ALA A 162 1.96 -20.18 1.07
CA ALA A 162 0.57 -20.06 0.67
C ALA A 162 -0.26 -21.12 1.37
N LYS A 163 -1.45 -20.73 1.79
CA LYS A 163 -2.46 -21.62 2.35
C LYS A 163 -2.97 -22.52 1.24
N ASN A 164 -2.88 -23.83 1.44
CA ASN A 164 -3.40 -24.80 0.50
C ASN A 164 -4.94 -24.71 0.49
N TYR A 165 -5.52 -24.54 -0.70
CA TYR A 165 -6.97 -24.39 -0.83
C TYR A 165 -7.74 -25.65 -0.41
N GLN A 166 -7.18 -26.84 -0.66
CA GLN A 166 -7.80 -28.13 -0.36
C GLN A 166 -7.66 -28.50 1.11
N THR A 167 -6.43 -28.46 1.64
CA THR A 167 -6.16 -28.90 3.02
C THR A 167 -6.38 -27.79 4.06
N LYS A 168 -6.52 -26.53 3.61
CA LYS A 168 -6.60 -25.32 4.47
C LYS A 168 -5.40 -25.14 5.41
N GLN A 169 -4.31 -25.87 5.17
CA GLN A 169 -3.02 -25.79 5.89
C GLN A 169 -2.11 -24.74 5.27
#